data_AF-A0A2G4SHC4-F1
#
_entry.id   AF-A0A2G4SHC4-F1
#
_cell.length_a   1.000
_cell.length_b   1.000
_cell.length_c   1.000
_cell.angle_alpha   90.00
_cell.angle_beta   90.00
_cell.angle_gamma   90.00
#
_symmetry.space_group_name_H-M   'P 1'
#
loop_
_entity.id
_entity.type
_entity.pdbx_description
1 polymer ?
#
loop_
_entity_poly.entity_id
_entity_poly.type
_entity_poly.pdbx_seq_one_letter_code
_entity_poly.pdbx_strand_id
1 'polypeptide(L)'
;MLILGLPSEIQFIIISYIKQDNHLDLAPLAQTCTYYNKLLSDKFNWKHTIKLVQTDDNAQQYQLDYLMLAVNRQSSMNYNQLSSIAINDKQLARLTLNILKKSSRNLKVIQVCLPFELHAELYQTLSCLDTQLIHLSIRDSTCEYKRALNNVKSCLLPLIQSQSTLQTLDIPSFPSHELCYQHYRFPKLKSLTIALNHDVIWSQFKNMFPNLIELTFIITHLSQLTLVKSLLSDVSLFPWFKRLSIVSHEPLKQHVSKEELKSSLLQLEGLRRITAGWDIIALS
;
A
#
# COMPACT_ATOMS: atom_id res chain seq x y z
N MET A 1 37.06 -5.45 13.30
CA MET A 1 38.19 -5.43 12.33
C MET A 1 38.32 -6.74 11.51
N LEU A 2 37.52 -7.79 11.75
CA LEU A 2 37.66 -9.11 11.10
C LEU A 2 37.12 -9.20 9.65
N ILE A 3 36.14 -8.37 9.27
CA ILE A 3 35.44 -8.54 7.98
C ILE A 3 36.24 -7.96 6.79
N LEU A 4 37.12 -6.96 7.00
CA LEU A 4 37.87 -6.29 5.91
C LEU A 4 38.88 -7.20 5.20
N GLY A 5 39.30 -8.30 5.83
CA GLY A 5 40.21 -9.29 5.23
C GLY A 5 39.49 -10.41 4.47
N LEU A 6 38.15 -10.44 4.46
CA LEU A 6 37.37 -11.47 3.79
C LEU A 6 37.26 -11.18 2.28
N PRO A 7 37.16 -12.22 1.42
CA PRO A 7 36.80 -12.04 0.02
C PRO A 7 35.46 -11.29 -0.13
N SER A 8 35.33 -10.50 -1.20
CA SER A 8 34.15 -9.65 -1.43
C SER A 8 32.86 -10.47 -1.47
N GLU A 9 32.91 -11.69 -1.99
CA GLU A 9 31.78 -12.62 -2.04
C GLU A 9 31.26 -12.95 -0.65
N ILE A 10 32.16 -13.23 0.29
CA ILE A 10 31.80 -13.52 1.68
C ILE A 10 31.22 -12.27 2.35
N GLN A 11 31.78 -11.10 2.07
CA GLN A 11 31.23 -9.85 2.59
C GLN A 11 29.81 -9.58 2.07
N PHE A 12 29.54 -9.85 0.78
CA PHE A 12 28.19 -9.73 0.21
C PHE A 12 27.22 -10.75 0.82
N ILE A 13 27.66 -11.97 1.14
CA ILE A 13 26.85 -12.96 1.85
C ILE A 13 26.49 -12.47 3.25
N ILE A 14 27.45 -11.93 4.00
CA ILE A 14 27.22 -11.37 5.34
C ILE A 14 26.21 -10.21 5.27
N ILE A 15 26.39 -9.28 4.32
CA ILE A 15 25.46 -8.16 4.13
C ILE A 15 24.07 -8.66 3.74
N SER A 16 23.99 -9.69 2.90
CA SER A 16 22.72 -10.29 2.50
C SER A 16 21.99 -10.93 3.68
N TYR A 17 22.73 -11.57 4.59
CA TYR A 17 22.17 -12.12 5.83
C TYR A 17 21.66 -11.01 6.75
N ILE A 18 22.44 -9.94 6.95
CA ILE A 18 22.06 -8.82 7.83
C ILE A 18 20.78 -8.14 7.35
N LYS A 19 20.63 -7.90 6.03
CA LYS A 19 19.47 -7.18 5.48
C LYS A 19 18.26 -8.05 5.16
N GLN A 20 18.32 -9.35 5.45
CA GLN A 20 17.33 -10.34 5.01
C GLN A 20 15.90 -9.94 5.44
N ASP A 21 15.78 -9.46 6.68
CA ASP A 21 14.50 -9.06 7.25
C ASP A 21 14.29 -7.55 7.23
N ASN A 22 15.36 -6.76 7.38
CA ASN A 22 15.29 -5.31 7.41
C ASN A 22 16.55 -4.64 6.84
N HIS A 23 16.41 -3.81 5.81
CA HIS A 23 17.54 -3.07 5.23
C HIS A 23 18.02 -1.92 6.13
N LEU A 24 17.27 -1.55 7.19
CA LEU A 24 17.73 -0.59 8.19
C LEU A 24 18.88 -1.13 9.03
N ASP A 25 19.03 -2.45 9.15
CA ASP A 25 20.12 -3.10 9.87
C ASP A 25 21.49 -2.87 9.20
N LEU A 26 21.49 -2.33 7.97
CA LEU A 26 22.68 -1.88 7.27
C LEU A 26 23.17 -0.50 7.73
N ALA A 27 22.37 0.28 8.46
CA ALA A 27 22.74 1.63 8.87
C ALA A 27 24.00 1.66 9.77
N PRO A 28 24.16 0.78 10.80
CA PRO A 28 25.39 0.72 11.59
C PRO A 28 26.63 0.39 10.75
N LEU A 29 26.49 -0.49 9.75
CA LEU A 29 27.58 -0.82 8.82
C LEU A 29 27.96 0.39 7.96
N ALA A 30 26.97 1.13 7.46
CA ALA A 30 27.19 2.32 6.65
C ALA A 30 27.96 3.42 7.40
N GLN A 31 27.79 3.48 8.73
CA GLN A 31 28.48 4.43 9.62
C GLN A 31 29.91 4.01 9.97
N THR A 32 30.24 2.72 9.87
CA THR A 32 31.50 2.19 10.40
C THR A 32 32.72 2.76 9.68
N CYS A 33 32.72 2.79 8.34
CA CYS A 33 33.79 3.41 7.55
C CYS A 33 33.36 3.66 6.10
N THR A 34 34.17 4.45 5.37
CA THR A 34 33.96 4.78 3.96
C THR A 34 33.90 3.55 3.05
N TYR A 35 34.64 2.49 3.39
CA TYR A 35 34.64 1.23 2.66
C TYR A 35 33.26 0.55 2.72
N TYR A 36 32.69 0.34 3.90
CA TYR A 36 31.35 -0.25 4.02
C TYR A 36 30.28 0.63 3.40
N ASN A 37 30.39 1.95 3.57
CA ASN A 37 29.47 2.87 2.91
C ASN A 37 29.48 2.69 1.37
N LYS A 38 30.67 2.55 0.78
CA LYS A 38 30.83 2.27 -0.66
C LYS A 38 30.33 0.88 -1.04
N LEU A 39 30.58 -0.13 -0.19
CA LEU A 39 30.10 -1.49 -0.41
C LEU A 39 28.56 -1.55 -0.41
N LEU A 40 27.90 -0.85 0.52
CA LEU A 40 26.45 -0.74 0.59
C LEU A 40 25.84 0.08 -0.56
N SER A 41 26.62 0.96 -1.20
CA SER A 41 26.26 1.60 -2.47
C SER A 41 26.26 0.64 -3.66
N ASP A 42 26.65 -0.63 -3.51
CA ASP A 42 26.56 -1.59 -4.59
C ASP A 42 25.10 -2.00 -4.88
N LYS A 43 24.70 -1.98 -6.16
CA LYS A 43 23.38 -2.39 -6.64
C LYS A 43 22.98 -3.81 -6.21
N PHE A 44 23.94 -4.72 -6.01
CA PHE A 44 23.66 -6.09 -5.56
C PHE A 44 23.01 -6.12 -4.18
N ASN A 45 23.28 -5.13 -3.32
CA ASN A 45 22.68 -5.02 -1.99
C ASN A 45 21.23 -4.56 -1.99
N TRP A 46 20.69 -4.15 -3.14
CA TRP A 46 19.34 -3.60 -3.27
C TRP A 46 18.50 -4.33 -4.32
N LYS A 47 18.78 -5.64 -4.50
CA LYS A 47 18.06 -6.49 -5.45
C LYS A 47 16.83 -7.15 -4.83
N HIS A 48 15.87 -7.44 -5.71
CA HIS A 48 14.64 -8.19 -5.43
C HIS A 48 13.71 -7.45 -4.48
N THR A 49 13.85 -7.63 -3.17
CA THR A 49 12.94 -7.08 -2.17
C THR A 49 13.71 -6.16 -1.24
N ILE A 50 13.27 -4.91 -1.15
CA ILE A 50 13.74 -3.93 -0.17
C ILE A 50 12.70 -3.84 0.93
N LYS A 51 13.12 -4.08 2.18
CA LYS A 51 12.29 -3.98 3.38
C LYS A 51 12.86 -2.93 4.31
N LEU A 52 12.06 -1.97 4.72
CA LEU A 52 12.45 -0.89 5.63
C LEU A 52 11.44 -0.85 6.77
N VAL A 53 11.73 -1.49 7.89
CA VAL A 53 10.78 -1.65 8.99
C VAL A 53 11.33 -0.98 10.24
N GLN A 54 10.69 0.10 10.67
CA GLN A 54 10.97 0.69 11.97
C GLN A 54 9.93 0.21 12.97
N THR A 55 10.41 -0.40 14.04
CA THR A 55 9.61 -0.77 15.21
C THR A 55 9.76 0.31 16.28
N ASP A 56 8.78 0.42 17.17
CA ASP A 56 8.82 1.38 18.28
C ASP A 56 10.08 1.23 19.15
N ASP A 57 10.57 0.00 19.31
CA ASP A 57 11.79 -0.33 20.08
C ASP A 57 13.08 0.24 19.46
N ASN A 58 13.10 0.45 18.14
CA ASN A 58 14.29 0.84 17.39
C ASN A 58 14.18 2.24 16.78
N ALA A 59 13.13 2.99 17.12
CA ALA A 59 12.82 4.27 16.48
C ALA A 59 13.95 5.31 16.60
N GLN A 60 14.75 5.25 17.66
CA GLN A 60 15.88 6.16 17.92
C GLN A 60 17.25 5.58 17.54
N GLN A 61 17.34 4.32 17.10
CA GLN A 61 18.63 3.61 16.98
C GLN A 61 19.39 3.89 15.69
N TYR A 62 18.72 4.35 14.62
CA TYR A 62 19.35 4.43 13.31
C TYR A 62 19.68 5.88 12.91
N GLN A 63 20.98 6.21 12.84
CA GLN A 63 21.40 7.40 12.07
C GLN A 63 21.39 7.03 10.57
N LEU A 64 20.36 7.50 9.86
CA LEU A 64 20.09 7.10 8.48
C LEU A 64 20.91 7.86 7.44
N ASP A 65 21.62 8.93 7.82
CA ASP A 65 22.34 9.80 6.89
C ASP A 65 23.35 9.05 6.03
N TYR A 66 24.11 8.12 6.61
CA TYR A 66 25.10 7.32 5.87
C TYR A 66 24.45 6.31 4.92
N LEU A 67 23.34 5.70 5.33
CA LEU A 67 22.59 4.79 4.48
C LEU A 67 21.94 5.55 3.31
N MET A 68 21.40 6.75 3.59
CA MET A 68 20.85 7.66 2.60
C MET A 68 21.93 8.13 1.60
N LEU A 69 23.14 8.46 2.06
CA LEU A 69 24.29 8.73 1.20
C LEU A 69 24.61 7.52 0.30
N ALA A 70 24.58 6.31 0.87
CA ALA A 70 24.87 5.09 0.11
C ALA A 70 23.85 4.85 -1.01
N VAL A 71 22.56 5.07 -0.73
CA VAL A 71 21.44 5.02 -1.69
C VAL A 71 21.58 6.11 -2.77
N ASN A 72 21.88 7.35 -2.37
CA ASN A 72 21.94 8.49 -3.28
C ASN A 72 23.05 8.37 -4.33
N ARG A 73 24.12 7.63 -4.03
CA ARG A 73 25.21 7.33 -4.97
C ARG A 73 24.78 6.40 -6.11
N GLN A 74 23.66 5.70 -5.98
CA GLN A 74 23.16 4.85 -7.05
C GLN A 74 22.40 5.69 -8.08
N SER A 75 22.66 5.42 -9.36
CA SER A 75 21.87 6.00 -10.44
C SER A 75 20.51 5.31 -10.56
N SER A 76 20.48 3.98 -10.42
CA SER A 76 19.28 3.17 -10.43
C SER A 76 19.44 1.89 -9.59
N MET A 77 18.31 1.34 -9.14
CA MET A 77 18.16 0.14 -8.34
C MET A 77 17.26 -0.87 -9.05
N ASN A 78 17.66 -2.13 -9.04
CA ASN A 78 16.90 -3.22 -9.65
C ASN A 78 16.22 -4.10 -8.58
N TYR A 79 15.09 -3.63 -8.08
CA TYR A 79 14.20 -4.36 -7.19
C TYR A 79 12.81 -4.49 -7.81
N ASN A 80 12.09 -5.53 -7.42
CA ASN A 80 10.71 -5.78 -7.85
C ASN A 80 9.69 -5.49 -6.74
N GLN A 81 10.14 -5.36 -5.49
CA GLN A 81 9.29 -5.08 -4.34
C GLN A 81 9.95 -4.11 -3.37
N LEU A 82 9.17 -3.11 -2.93
CA LEU A 82 9.48 -2.25 -1.80
C LEU A 82 8.39 -2.41 -0.74
N SER A 83 8.81 -2.73 0.48
CA SER A 83 7.97 -2.72 1.68
C SER A 83 8.59 -1.78 2.71
N SER A 84 7.83 -0.78 3.16
CA SER A 84 8.30 0.20 4.12
C SER A 84 7.25 0.50 5.17
N ILE A 85 7.66 0.50 6.43
CA ILE A 85 6.86 0.89 7.58
C ILE A 85 7.67 1.95 8.34
N ALA A 86 7.26 3.21 8.22
CA ALA A 86 7.83 4.33 8.96
C ALA A 86 6.80 4.90 9.94
N ILE A 87 6.97 4.55 11.20
CA ILE A 87 6.15 5.05 12.29
C ILE A 87 6.76 6.40 12.71
N ASN A 88 6.15 7.50 12.26
CA ASN A 88 6.50 8.88 12.64
C ASN A 88 7.91 9.41 12.27
N ASP A 89 8.76 8.63 11.60
CA ASP A 89 10.12 9.05 11.24
C ASP A 89 10.21 9.67 9.83
N LYS A 90 10.48 10.98 9.80
CA LYS A 90 10.68 11.74 8.55
C LYS A 90 11.94 11.32 7.79
N GLN A 91 13.02 10.93 8.47
CA GLN A 91 14.24 10.47 7.79
C GLN A 91 14.02 9.14 7.09
N LEU A 92 13.35 8.19 7.74
CA LEU A 92 13.01 6.91 7.12
C LEU A 92 12.07 7.08 5.94
N ALA A 93 11.08 7.96 6.07
CA ALA A 93 10.20 8.29 4.97
C ALA A 93 10.97 8.89 3.78
N ARG A 94 11.90 9.82 4.03
CA ARG A 94 12.79 10.36 2.98
C ARG A 94 13.66 9.30 2.33
N LEU A 95 14.24 8.38 3.12
CA LEU A 95 15.01 7.25 2.59
C LEU A 95 14.14 6.39 1.66
N THR A 96 12.90 6.09 2.06
CA THR A 96 11.92 5.34 1.27
C THR A 96 11.62 6.03 -0.06
N LEU A 97 11.37 7.34 -0.03
CA LEU A 97 11.13 8.14 -1.24
C LEU A 97 12.37 8.19 -2.14
N ASN A 98 13.57 8.28 -1.58
CA ASN A 98 14.81 8.23 -2.36
C ASN A 98 14.97 6.87 -3.05
N ILE A 99 14.71 5.77 -2.36
CA ILE A 99 14.74 4.42 -2.94
C ILE A 99 13.71 4.28 -4.08
N LEU A 100 12.50 4.83 -3.91
CA LEU A 100 11.48 4.87 -4.97
C LEU A 100 11.95 5.65 -6.20
N LYS A 101 12.56 6.83 -6.01
CA LYS A 101 13.13 7.65 -7.10
C LYS A 101 14.25 6.93 -7.86
N LYS A 102 14.92 5.95 -7.25
CA LYS A 102 15.94 5.11 -7.89
C LYS A 102 15.38 3.83 -8.50
N SER A 103 14.07 3.59 -8.43
CA SER A 103 13.48 2.36 -8.98
C SER A 103 13.71 2.21 -10.48
N SER A 104 13.75 0.96 -10.93
CA SER A 104 13.74 0.60 -12.34
C SER A 104 12.35 0.11 -12.75
N ARG A 105 12.14 -0.11 -14.06
CA ARG A 105 10.88 -0.64 -14.64
C ARG A 105 10.42 -1.99 -14.07
N ASN A 106 11.28 -2.68 -13.31
CA ASN A 106 11.01 -3.98 -12.73
C ASN A 106 10.18 -3.92 -11.45
N LEU A 107 9.97 -2.74 -10.85
CA LEU A 107 9.15 -2.58 -9.66
C LEU A 107 7.70 -3.00 -9.94
N LYS A 108 7.20 -3.97 -9.16
CA LYS A 108 5.85 -4.52 -9.25
C LYS A 108 5.02 -4.35 -7.99
N VAL A 109 5.67 -4.28 -6.83
CA VAL A 109 4.99 -4.25 -5.53
C VAL A 109 5.50 -3.06 -4.72
N ILE A 110 4.58 -2.20 -4.31
CA ILE A 110 4.84 -1.09 -3.39
C ILE A 110 3.90 -1.25 -2.20
N GLN A 111 4.48 -1.34 -1.01
CA GLN A 111 3.75 -1.40 0.26
C GLN A 111 4.38 -0.38 1.20
N VAL A 112 3.70 0.72 1.44
CA VAL A 112 4.28 1.87 2.13
C VAL A 112 3.32 2.34 3.20
N CYS A 113 3.76 2.31 4.45
CA CYS A 113 3.07 2.89 5.59
C CYS A 113 3.88 4.10 6.08
N LEU A 114 3.38 5.30 5.82
CA LEU A 114 4.04 6.58 6.12
C LEU A 114 3.04 7.56 6.73
N PRO A 115 3.48 8.56 7.51
CA PRO A 115 2.60 9.61 8.00
C PRO A 115 1.90 10.33 6.85
N PHE A 116 0.61 10.65 7.03
CA PHE A 116 -0.24 11.32 6.04
C PHE A 116 0.41 12.57 5.42
N GLU A 117 1.17 13.33 6.20
CA GLU A 117 1.82 14.58 5.77
C GLU A 117 2.81 14.36 4.61
N LEU A 118 3.30 13.14 4.41
CA LEU A 118 4.24 12.77 3.35
C LEU A 118 3.58 12.08 2.14
N HIS A 119 2.27 11.81 2.20
CA HIS A 119 1.56 11.15 1.11
C HIS A 119 1.61 11.97 -0.18
N ALA A 120 1.54 13.30 -0.10
CA ALA A 120 1.66 14.17 -1.27
C ALA A 120 3.00 14.00 -2.01
N GLU A 121 4.12 13.97 -1.27
CA GLU A 121 5.46 13.75 -1.84
C GLU A 121 5.60 12.31 -2.38
N LEU A 122 5.01 11.34 -1.70
CA LEU A 122 4.94 9.96 -2.18
C LEU A 122 4.21 9.88 -3.52
N TYR A 123 3.02 10.47 -3.64
CA TYR A 123 2.25 10.46 -4.89
C TYR A 123 2.96 11.18 -6.03
N GLN A 124 3.63 12.30 -5.74
CA GLN A 124 4.48 12.97 -6.73
C GLN A 124 5.65 12.08 -7.16
N THR A 125 6.26 11.34 -6.22
CA THR A 125 7.34 10.41 -6.54
C THR A 125 6.82 9.26 -7.41
N LEU A 126 5.65 8.71 -7.07
CA LEU A 126 5.01 7.64 -7.82
C LEU A 126 4.66 8.09 -9.24
N SER A 127 4.19 9.32 -9.43
CA SER A 127 3.78 9.83 -10.75
C SER A 127 4.94 9.91 -11.76
N CYS A 128 6.18 9.97 -11.26
CA CYS A 128 7.38 9.92 -12.09
C CYS A 128 7.85 8.49 -12.40
N LEU A 129 7.20 7.44 -11.86
CA LEU A 129 7.61 6.06 -12.06
C LEU A 129 7.04 5.50 -13.36
N ASP A 130 7.92 5.04 -14.26
CA ASP A 130 7.55 4.27 -15.45
C ASP A 130 7.47 2.78 -15.11
N THR A 131 6.42 2.38 -14.37
CA THR A 131 6.27 1.00 -13.87
C THR A 131 4.86 0.45 -14.08
N GLN A 132 4.78 -0.88 -14.18
CA GLN A 132 3.51 -1.60 -14.26
C GLN A 132 3.30 -2.38 -12.97
N LEU A 133 2.64 -1.73 -12.01
CA LEU A 133 2.44 -2.29 -10.68
C LEU A 133 1.41 -3.42 -10.70
N ILE A 134 1.64 -4.41 -9.85
CA ILE A 134 0.73 -5.53 -9.56
C ILE A 134 0.05 -5.28 -8.22
N HIS A 135 0.76 -4.71 -7.25
CA HIS A 135 0.25 -4.44 -5.92
C HIS A 135 0.71 -3.04 -5.47
N LEU A 136 -0.25 -2.21 -5.08
CA LEU A 136 0.00 -0.92 -4.47
C LEU A 136 -0.76 -0.83 -3.15
N SER A 137 -0.03 -0.64 -2.06
CA SER A 137 -0.58 -0.32 -0.75
C SER A 137 0.09 0.93 -0.19
N ILE A 138 -0.73 1.90 0.19
CA ILE A 138 -0.30 3.17 0.79
C ILE A 138 -1.18 3.41 2.00
N ARG A 139 -0.59 3.32 3.18
CA ARG A 139 -1.27 3.43 4.47
C ARG A 139 -0.71 4.59 5.28
N ASP A 140 -1.55 5.15 6.13
CA ASP A 140 -1.13 6.16 7.10
C ASP A 140 -0.68 5.49 8.38
N SER A 141 0.56 5.76 8.82
CA SER A 141 1.08 5.22 10.07
C SER A 141 0.49 5.89 11.33
N THR A 142 -0.21 7.03 11.17
CA THR A 142 -0.77 7.80 12.29
C THR A 142 -2.26 7.57 12.50
N CYS A 143 -3.08 7.56 11.44
CA CYS A 143 -4.50 7.21 11.54
C CYS A 143 -5.15 6.94 10.17
N GLU A 144 -5.38 5.68 9.82
CA GLU A 144 -5.99 5.29 8.52
C GLU A 144 -7.43 5.80 8.30
N TYR A 145 -8.18 6.11 9.37
CA TYR A 145 -9.65 6.25 9.31
C TYR A 145 -10.19 7.67 9.44
N LYS A 146 -9.33 8.68 9.66
CA LYS A 146 -9.77 10.05 9.98
C LYS A 146 -9.62 11.04 8.83
N ARG A 147 -8.87 10.69 7.77
CA ARG A 147 -8.45 11.67 6.76
C ARG A 147 -8.67 11.11 5.34
N ALA A 148 -9.61 11.70 4.62
CA ALA A 148 -9.68 11.56 3.17
C ALA A 148 -8.69 12.56 2.53
N LEU A 149 -8.02 12.16 1.46
CA LEU A 149 -7.17 13.08 0.69
C LEU A 149 -8.03 14.09 -0.08
N ASN A 150 -7.83 15.38 0.16
CA ASN A 150 -8.52 16.46 -0.56
C ASN A 150 -7.78 16.90 -1.86
N ASN A 151 -6.59 16.36 -2.14
CA ASN A 151 -5.78 16.76 -3.30
C ASN A 151 -5.12 15.54 -3.95
N VAL A 152 -5.93 14.77 -4.68
CA VAL A 152 -5.64 13.38 -5.09
C VAL A 152 -5.07 13.27 -6.51
N LYS A 153 -5.11 14.35 -7.30
CA LYS A 153 -4.76 14.34 -8.73
C LYS A 153 -3.37 13.78 -9.03
N SER A 154 -2.40 13.93 -8.12
CA SER A 154 -1.04 13.40 -8.27
C SER A 154 -0.96 11.88 -8.17
N CYS A 155 -1.89 11.22 -7.47
CA CYS A 155 -1.91 9.76 -7.30
C CYS A 155 -2.57 9.03 -8.48
N LEU A 156 -3.32 9.72 -9.34
CA LEU A 156 -4.05 9.08 -10.44
C LEU A 156 -3.10 8.53 -11.51
N LEU A 157 -2.02 9.25 -11.84
CA LEU A 157 -1.12 8.86 -12.93
C LEU A 157 -0.48 7.46 -12.76
N PRO A 158 0.09 7.10 -11.60
CA PRO A 158 0.61 5.73 -11.36
C PRO A 158 -0.45 4.64 -11.49
N LEU A 159 -1.66 4.92 -11.01
CA LEU A 159 -2.79 3.98 -11.07
C LEU A 159 -3.19 3.73 -12.53
N ILE A 160 -3.27 4.80 -13.33
CA ILE A 160 -3.60 4.74 -14.75
C ILE A 160 -2.54 3.94 -15.52
N GLN A 161 -1.26 4.22 -15.27
CA GLN A 161 -0.16 3.49 -15.92
C GLN A 161 -0.19 1.98 -15.60
N SER A 162 -0.68 1.62 -14.40
CA SER A 162 -0.75 0.24 -13.93
C SER A 162 -2.11 -0.44 -14.19
N GLN A 163 -3.06 0.21 -14.88
CA GLN A 163 -4.44 -0.26 -14.99
C GLN A 163 -4.58 -1.70 -15.53
N SER A 164 -3.69 -2.13 -16.43
CA SER A 164 -3.73 -3.45 -17.07
C SER A 164 -3.03 -4.56 -16.27
N THR A 165 -2.32 -4.21 -15.20
CA THR A 165 -1.51 -5.15 -14.39
C THR A 165 -1.91 -5.19 -12.93
N LEU A 166 -2.52 -4.13 -12.41
CA LEU A 166 -2.85 -4.00 -10.99
C LEU A 166 -3.87 -5.07 -10.56
N GLN A 167 -3.51 -5.82 -9.52
CA GLN A 167 -4.32 -6.89 -8.92
C GLN A 167 -4.82 -6.51 -7.53
N THR A 168 -4.05 -5.69 -6.81
CA THR A 168 -4.41 -5.21 -5.48
C THR A 168 -4.16 -3.72 -5.37
N LEU A 169 -5.16 -2.99 -4.88
CA LEU A 169 -5.08 -1.58 -4.56
C LEU A 169 -5.57 -1.37 -3.13
N ASP A 170 -4.67 -0.98 -2.24
CA ASP A 170 -4.96 -0.80 -0.83
C ASP A 170 -4.55 0.60 -0.38
N ILE A 171 -5.44 1.57 -0.56
CA ILE A 171 -5.22 2.96 -0.16
C ILE A 171 -6.44 3.44 0.63
N PRO A 172 -6.51 3.11 1.95
CA PRO A 172 -7.64 3.44 2.83
C PRO A 172 -8.11 4.91 2.77
N SER A 173 -7.19 5.84 2.54
CA SER A 173 -7.46 7.29 2.48
C SER A 173 -7.85 7.83 1.10
N PHE A 174 -7.79 7.01 0.05
CA PHE A 174 -8.07 7.41 -1.32
C PHE A 174 -9.58 7.45 -1.58
N PRO A 175 -10.15 8.60 -1.98
CA PRO A 175 -11.59 8.71 -2.18
C PRO A 175 -12.06 7.98 -3.43
N SER A 176 -13.13 7.20 -3.30
CA SER A 176 -13.68 6.36 -4.36
C SER A 176 -14.10 7.11 -5.62
N HIS A 177 -14.61 8.34 -5.49
CA HIS A 177 -15.09 9.12 -6.64
C HIS A 177 -13.96 9.48 -7.62
N GLU A 178 -12.74 9.69 -7.14
CA GLU A 178 -11.58 10.04 -7.97
C GLU A 178 -11.22 8.91 -8.95
N LEU A 179 -11.52 7.65 -8.59
CA LEU A 179 -11.39 6.54 -9.54
C LEU A 179 -12.49 6.63 -10.61
N CYS A 180 -13.73 6.93 -10.22
CA CYS A 180 -14.90 6.89 -11.10
C CYS A 180 -14.97 8.02 -12.14
N TYR A 181 -14.32 9.16 -11.92
CA TYR A 181 -14.40 10.31 -12.84
C TYR A 181 -13.76 10.08 -14.21
N GLN A 182 -12.83 9.13 -14.30
CA GLN A 182 -12.04 8.91 -15.49
C GLN A 182 -12.38 7.50 -16.02
N HIS A 183 -12.59 7.35 -17.33
CA HIS A 183 -13.12 6.13 -17.97
C HIS A 183 -12.10 4.95 -17.98
N TYR A 184 -11.41 4.73 -16.88
CA TYR A 184 -10.43 3.66 -16.73
C TYR A 184 -11.10 2.35 -16.35
N ARG A 185 -10.36 1.27 -16.63
CA ARG A 185 -10.75 -0.07 -16.25
C ARG A 185 -9.56 -0.80 -15.68
N PHE A 186 -9.78 -1.48 -14.57
CA PHE A 186 -8.77 -2.29 -13.89
C PHE A 186 -9.17 -3.76 -14.01
N PRO A 187 -9.02 -4.38 -15.20
CA PRO A 187 -9.57 -5.71 -15.48
C PRO A 187 -8.93 -6.82 -14.64
N LYS A 188 -7.77 -6.61 -14.04
CA LYS A 188 -7.09 -7.61 -13.21
C LYS A 188 -7.25 -7.37 -11.71
N LEU A 189 -7.90 -6.28 -11.30
CA LEU A 189 -8.03 -5.93 -9.89
C LEU A 189 -8.97 -6.90 -9.19
N LYS A 190 -8.44 -7.56 -8.15
CA LYS A 190 -9.16 -8.55 -7.35
C LYS A 190 -9.47 -8.05 -5.94
N SER A 191 -8.63 -7.17 -5.39
CA SER A 191 -8.77 -6.65 -4.03
C SER A 191 -8.61 -5.14 -4.01
N LEU A 192 -9.58 -4.45 -3.42
CA LEU A 192 -9.67 -2.99 -3.37
C LEU A 192 -10.00 -2.51 -1.95
N THR A 193 -9.17 -1.65 -1.39
CA THR A 193 -9.45 -0.93 -0.14
C THR A 193 -9.35 0.57 -0.39
N ILE A 194 -10.44 1.31 -0.17
CA ILE A 194 -10.55 2.74 -0.47
C ILE A 194 -11.53 3.45 0.48
N ALA A 195 -11.41 4.78 0.58
CA ALA A 195 -12.38 5.61 1.26
C ALA A 195 -13.65 5.75 0.42
N LEU A 196 -14.81 5.46 1.01
CA LEU A 196 -16.10 5.67 0.38
C LEU A 196 -16.46 7.16 0.42
N ASN A 197 -16.86 7.72 -0.72
CA ASN A 197 -17.32 9.11 -0.82
C ASN A 197 -18.78 9.17 -1.33
N HIS A 198 -19.42 10.33 -1.24
CA HIS A 198 -20.87 10.52 -1.36
C HIS A 198 -21.46 10.31 -2.77
N ASP A 199 -20.63 10.23 -3.81
CA ASP A 199 -21.07 10.28 -5.22
C ASP A 199 -20.76 9.00 -6.02
N VAL A 200 -20.80 7.83 -5.38
CA VAL A 200 -20.50 6.55 -6.07
C VAL A 200 -21.70 6.05 -6.87
N ILE A 201 -21.49 5.88 -8.18
CA ILE A 201 -22.44 5.22 -9.07
C ILE A 201 -22.02 3.75 -9.25
N TRP A 202 -22.78 2.82 -8.68
CA TRP A 202 -22.38 1.41 -8.62
C TRP A 202 -22.23 0.72 -9.98
N SER A 203 -23.03 1.10 -10.97
CA SER A 203 -22.90 0.57 -12.33
C SER A 203 -21.58 0.98 -12.98
N GLN A 204 -21.11 2.21 -12.75
CA GLN A 204 -19.80 2.67 -13.20
C GLN A 204 -18.67 1.97 -12.44
N PHE A 205 -18.83 1.82 -11.12
CA PHE A 205 -17.89 1.08 -10.27
C PHE A 205 -17.72 -0.38 -10.74
N LYS A 206 -18.82 -1.06 -11.08
CA LYS A 206 -18.80 -2.40 -11.68
C LYS A 206 -18.02 -2.46 -12.98
N ASN A 207 -18.27 -1.50 -13.88
CA ASN A 207 -17.58 -1.44 -15.17
C ASN A 207 -16.07 -1.20 -15.03
N MET A 208 -15.68 -0.48 -13.97
CA MET A 208 -14.28 -0.19 -13.66
C MET A 208 -13.54 -1.40 -13.10
N PHE A 209 -14.21 -2.20 -12.26
CA PHE A 209 -13.62 -3.35 -11.57
C PHE A 209 -14.36 -4.66 -11.89
N PRO A 210 -14.30 -5.13 -13.15
CA PRO A 210 -15.12 -6.26 -13.62
C PRO A 210 -14.73 -7.62 -13.02
N ASN A 211 -13.63 -7.72 -12.28
CA ASN A 211 -13.16 -8.97 -11.65
C ASN A 211 -12.89 -8.81 -10.15
N LEU A 212 -13.53 -7.82 -9.52
CA LEU A 212 -13.31 -7.51 -8.09
C LEU A 212 -13.89 -8.60 -7.17
N ILE A 213 -13.03 -9.22 -6.36
CA ILE A 213 -13.40 -10.31 -5.46
C ILE A 213 -13.57 -9.79 -4.03
N GLU A 214 -12.72 -8.84 -3.61
CA GLU A 214 -12.65 -8.31 -2.25
C GLU A 214 -12.71 -6.78 -2.28
N LEU A 215 -13.59 -6.21 -1.46
CA LEU A 215 -13.80 -4.76 -1.37
C LEU A 215 -13.87 -4.37 0.10
N THR A 216 -13.02 -3.42 0.47
CA THR A 216 -13.02 -2.80 1.77
C THR A 216 -13.32 -1.33 1.61
N PHE A 217 -14.44 -0.87 2.16
CA PHE A 217 -14.75 0.54 2.26
C PHE A 217 -14.35 1.08 3.62
N ILE A 218 -13.60 2.18 3.59
CA ILE A 218 -13.39 3.03 4.74
C ILE A 218 -14.43 4.14 4.72
N ILE A 219 -15.28 4.20 5.74
CA ILE A 219 -16.25 5.28 5.88
C ILE A 219 -15.78 6.26 6.96
N THR A 220 -15.88 7.55 6.66
CA THR A 220 -15.55 8.64 7.60
C THR A 220 -16.81 9.23 8.24
N HIS A 221 -17.97 9.03 7.61
CA HIS A 221 -19.28 9.51 8.09
C HIS A 221 -20.33 8.42 7.98
N LEU A 222 -21.17 8.28 9.01
CA LEU A 222 -22.25 7.28 9.01
C LEU A 222 -23.27 7.48 7.88
N SER A 223 -23.43 8.71 7.37
CA SER A 223 -24.30 8.95 6.21
C SER A 223 -23.88 8.13 4.98
N GLN A 224 -22.60 7.76 4.87
CA GLN A 224 -22.08 6.91 3.78
C GLN A 224 -22.57 5.46 3.87
N LEU A 225 -23.12 5.02 5.02
CA LEU A 225 -23.76 3.70 5.13
C LEU A 225 -24.96 3.58 4.19
N THR A 226 -25.65 4.68 3.88
CA THR A 226 -26.76 4.66 2.91
C THR A 226 -26.31 4.18 1.53
N LEU A 227 -25.09 4.54 1.11
CA LEU A 227 -24.48 4.05 -0.13
C LEU A 227 -24.14 2.58 -0.02
N VAL A 228 -23.61 2.12 1.11
CA VAL A 228 -23.35 0.68 1.27
C VAL A 228 -24.64 -0.12 1.25
N LYS A 229 -25.73 0.38 1.85
CA LYS A 229 -27.04 -0.25 1.77
C LYS A 229 -27.58 -0.28 0.34
N SER A 230 -27.35 0.76 -0.46
CA SER A 230 -27.75 0.76 -1.88
C SER A 230 -26.96 -0.25 -2.70
N LEU A 231 -25.65 -0.43 -2.43
CA LEU A 231 -24.85 -1.51 -3.01
C LEU A 231 -25.43 -2.88 -2.68
N LEU A 232 -25.78 -3.10 -1.41
CA LEU A 232 -26.29 -4.38 -0.93
C LEU A 232 -27.69 -4.72 -1.45
N SER A 233 -28.44 -3.72 -1.91
CA SER A 233 -29.81 -3.89 -2.40
C SER A 233 -29.87 -4.29 -3.88
N ASP A 234 -28.80 -4.10 -4.64
CA ASP A 234 -28.75 -4.41 -6.07
C ASP A 234 -28.00 -5.71 -6.34
N VAL A 235 -28.79 -6.78 -6.43
CA VAL A 235 -28.36 -8.17 -6.61
C VAL A 235 -27.54 -8.38 -7.90
N SER A 236 -27.72 -7.51 -8.90
CA SER A 236 -27.15 -7.70 -10.23
C SER A 236 -25.72 -7.16 -10.38
N LEU A 237 -25.23 -6.37 -9.43
CA LEU A 237 -24.01 -5.60 -9.63
C LEU A 237 -22.74 -6.46 -9.58
N PHE A 238 -22.60 -7.41 -8.67
CA PHE A 238 -21.34 -8.13 -8.52
C PHE A 238 -21.52 -9.63 -8.25
N PRO A 239 -21.88 -10.44 -9.26
CA PRO A 239 -22.08 -11.88 -9.07
C PRO A 239 -20.79 -12.64 -8.69
N TRP A 240 -19.62 -12.05 -8.92
CA TRP A 240 -18.30 -12.65 -8.59
C TRP A 240 -17.67 -12.11 -7.29
N PHE A 241 -18.33 -11.14 -6.63
CA PHE A 241 -17.81 -10.48 -5.45
C PHE A 241 -18.02 -11.34 -4.20
N LYS A 242 -16.93 -11.69 -3.51
CA LYS A 242 -16.96 -12.71 -2.44
C LYS A 242 -16.88 -12.12 -1.04
N ARG A 243 -16.29 -10.93 -0.88
CA ARG A 243 -16.02 -10.35 0.45
C ARG A 243 -16.21 -8.85 0.47
N LEU A 244 -17.13 -8.38 1.32
CA LEU A 244 -17.32 -6.96 1.65
C LEU A 244 -16.84 -6.69 3.07
N SER A 245 -15.99 -5.68 3.24
CA SER A 245 -15.64 -5.15 4.54
C SER A 245 -15.96 -3.66 4.61
N ILE A 246 -16.56 -3.23 5.70
CA ILE A 246 -16.85 -1.82 6.01
C ILE A 246 -16.11 -1.52 7.30
N VAL A 247 -15.21 -0.55 7.23
CA VAL A 247 -14.43 -0.09 8.36
C VAL A 247 -14.79 1.35 8.65
N SER A 248 -15.05 1.65 9.91
CA SER A 248 -15.40 2.98 10.39
C SER A 248 -14.66 3.27 11.68
N HIS A 249 -14.37 4.54 11.93
CA HIS A 249 -13.96 4.99 13.25
C HIS A 249 -15.11 4.87 14.28
N GLU A 250 -16.36 4.97 13.81
CA GLU A 250 -17.55 4.89 14.66
C GLU A 250 -18.04 3.44 14.80
N PRO A 251 -18.62 3.06 15.95
CA PRO A 251 -19.07 1.69 16.20
C PRO A 251 -20.25 1.29 15.29
N LEU A 252 -19.94 0.57 14.21
CA LEU A 252 -20.92 0.10 13.22
C LEU A 252 -22.03 -0.78 13.80
N LYS A 253 -21.75 -1.54 14.88
CA LYS A 253 -22.73 -2.42 15.53
C LYS A 253 -23.99 -1.69 16.02
N GLN A 254 -23.89 -0.39 16.28
CA GLN A 254 -25.02 0.44 16.72
C GLN A 254 -25.94 0.87 15.56
N HIS A 255 -25.45 0.78 14.32
CA HIS A 255 -26.10 1.35 13.14
C HIS A 255 -26.48 0.29 12.11
N VAL A 256 -25.90 -0.90 12.22
CA VAL A 256 -26.13 -2.03 11.32
C VAL A 256 -26.47 -3.26 12.15
N SER A 257 -27.68 -3.78 11.96
CA SER A 257 -28.14 -4.98 12.65
C SER A 257 -27.54 -6.25 12.01
N LYS A 258 -27.40 -7.30 12.81
CA LYS A 258 -26.88 -8.59 12.32
C LYS A 258 -27.85 -9.22 11.31
N GLU A 259 -29.14 -9.06 11.54
CA GLU A 259 -30.24 -9.59 10.73
C GLU A 259 -30.28 -8.93 9.35
N GLU A 260 -30.09 -7.60 9.29
CA GLU A 260 -29.97 -6.85 8.03
C GLU A 260 -28.81 -7.40 7.19
N LEU A 261 -27.61 -7.52 7.78
CA LEU A 261 -26.44 -8.06 7.06
C LEU A 261 -26.63 -9.50 6.60
N LYS A 262 -27.24 -10.35 7.44
CA LYS A 262 -27.55 -11.73 7.07
C LYS A 262 -28.51 -11.79 5.89
N SER A 263 -29.52 -10.92 5.88
CA SER A 263 -30.50 -10.81 4.80
C SER A 263 -29.81 -10.40 3.49
N SER A 264 -28.95 -9.38 3.53
CA SER A 264 -28.18 -8.95 2.35
C SER A 264 -27.23 -10.04 1.83
N LEU A 265 -26.57 -10.78 2.73
CA LEU A 265 -25.68 -11.88 2.35
C LEU A 265 -26.42 -13.01 1.63
N LEU A 266 -27.65 -13.31 2.03
CA LEU A 266 -28.48 -14.33 1.38
C LEU A 266 -29.03 -13.89 0.02
N GLN A 267 -29.21 -12.59 -0.19
CA GLN A 267 -29.73 -12.03 -1.44
C GLN A 267 -28.67 -11.92 -2.52
N LEU A 268 -27.42 -11.65 -2.15
CA LEU A 268 -26.32 -11.40 -3.08
C LEU A 268 -25.62 -12.72 -3.47
N GLU A 269 -26.01 -13.25 -4.63
CA GLU A 269 -25.38 -14.45 -5.18
C GLU A 269 -23.86 -14.26 -5.37
N GLY A 270 -23.06 -15.14 -4.78
CA GLY A 270 -21.59 -15.10 -4.84
C GLY A 270 -20.90 -14.47 -3.63
N LEU A 271 -21.61 -13.65 -2.84
CA LEU A 271 -21.07 -13.03 -1.63
C LEU A 271 -20.99 -14.06 -0.50
N ARG A 272 -19.80 -14.24 0.07
CA ARG A 272 -19.55 -15.27 1.11
C ARG A 272 -19.30 -14.70 2.49
N ARG A 273 -18.88 -13.43 2.58
CA ARG A 273 -18.56 -12.78 3.84
C ARG A 273 -18.88 -11.29 3.79
N ILE A 274 -19.54 -10.79 4.83
CA ILE A 274 -19.69 -9.36 5.08
C ILE A 274 -19.16 -9.04 6.47
N THR A 275 -18.25 -8.08 6.55
CA THR A 275 -17.73 -7.53 7.79
C THR A 275 -18.18 -6.07 7.92
N ALA A 276 -19.04 -5.75 8.88
CA ALA A 276 -19.55 -4.39 9.11
C ALA A 276 -19.95 -4.22 10.58
N GLY A 277 -18.95 -4.13 11.47
CA GLY A 277 -19.13 -4.25 12.92
C GLY A 277 -19.45 -5.68 13.39
N TRP A 278 -20.19 -6.44 12.59
CA TRP A 278 -20.37 -7.89 12.69
C TRP A 278 -19.57 -8.59 11.61
N ASP A 279 -19.15 -9.83 11.85
CA ASP A 279 -18.51 -10.69 10.85
C ASP A 279 -19.44 -11.86 10.56
N ILE A 280 -20.03 -11.87 9.36
CA ILE A 280 -21.00 -12.88 8.94
C ILE A 280 -20.44 -13.62 7.73
N ILE A 281 -20.41 -14.95 7.85
CA ILE A 281 -19.93 -15.87 6.81
C ILE A 281 -21.10 -16.75 6.38
N ALA A 282 -21.33 -16.84 5.06
CA ALA A 282 -22.25 -17.80 4.48
C ALA A 282 -21.54 -19.16 4.40
N LEU A 283 -22.07 -20.16 5.08
CA LEU A 283 -21.64 -21.55 4.95
C LEU A 283 -22.40 -22.12 3.74
N SER A 284 -21.72 -22.15 2.59
CA SER A 284 -22.18 -22.80 1.36
C SER A 284 -21.55 -24.17 1.22
#